data_AF-A0AA38PFL1-F1
#
_entry.id   AF-A0AA38PFL1-F1
#
_cell.length_a   1.000
_cell.length_b   1.000
_cell.length_c   1.000
_cell.angle_alpha   90.00
_cell.angle_beta   90.00
_cell.angle_gamma   90.00
#
_symmetry.space_group_name_H-M   'P 1'
#
loop_
_entity.id
_entity.type
_entity.pdbx_description
1 polymer ?
#
loop_
_entity_poly.entity_id
_entity_poly.type
_entity_poly.pdbx_seq_one_letter_code
_entity_poly.pdbx_strand_id
1 'polypeptide(L)'
;DQSEWETLRSNLQHMLLDVQTIHSRRVEQSHHGRPEVIRWQYTGSAGRPRAVIDPDFLRWARTHRTNTGIADFLGVSRRTVRRALLENGIVSPGDVPFEDQVSIPDESIDDILNPNLELPSLIRWGIVIHGFIDGYSRMITALRAANNNRSSTVLSLFLSA
;
A
#
# COMPACT_ATOMS: atom_id res chain seq x y z
N ASP A 1 28.69 -60.16 21.71
CA ASP A 1 27.62 -59.20 21.39
C ASP A 1 27.58 -57.94 22.28
N GLN A 2 28.40 -57.83 23.34
CA GLN A 2 28.47 -56.60 24.16
C GLN A 2 28.94 -55.38 23.35
N SER A 3 29.92 -55.58 22.45
CA SER A 3 30.49 -54.54 21.59
C SER A 3 29.50 -54.00 20.55
N GLU A 4 28.61 -54.85 20.04
CA GLU A 4 27.56 -54.44 19.10
C GLU A 4 26.51 -53.57 19.80
N TRP A 5 26.13 -53.93 21.04
CA TRP A 5 25.23 -53.13 21.87
C TRP A 5 25.79 -51.75 22.21
N GLU A 6 27.09 -51.68 22.53
CA GLU A 6 27.78 -50.40 22.79
C GLU A 6 27.83 -49.54 21.53
N THR A 7 28.09 -50.15 20.37
CA THR A 7 28.10 -49.46 19.08
C THR A 7 26.71 -48.92 18.71
N LEU A 8 25.67 -49.74 18.90
CA LEU A 8 24.28 -49.34 18.62
C LEU A 8 23.84 -48.18 19.52
N ARG A 9 24.19 -48.25 20.81
CA ARG A 9 23.90 -47.20 21.80
C ARG A 9 24.59 -45.89 21.45
N SER A 10 25.86 -45.95 21.05
CA SER A 10 26.62 -44.78 20.60
C SER A 10 25.98 -44.14 19.37
N ASN A 11 25.65 -44.95 18.35
CA ASN A 11 25.03 -44.46 17.12
C ASN A 11 23.66 -43.79 17.38
N LEU A 12 22.85 -44.37 18.26
CA LEU A 12 21.58 -43.77 18.66
C LEU A 12 21.77 -42.44 19.41
N GLN A 13 22.78 -42.34 20.27
CA GLN A 13 23.10 -41.08 20.95
C GLN A 13 23.53 -39.99 19.96
N HIS A 14 24.35 -40.34 18.96
CA HIS A 14 24.75 -39.43 17.89
C HIS A 14 23.54 -38.96 17.07
N MET A 15 22.66 -39.88 16.65
CA MET A 15 21.45 -39.52 15.92
C MET A 15 20.51 -38.62 16.73
N LEU A 16 20.35 -38.88 18.02
CA LEU A 16 19.53 -38.04 18.90
C LEU A 16 20.10 -36.61 19.00
N LEU A 17 21.43 -36.50 19.11
CA LEU A 17 22.13 -35.22 19.17
C LEU A 17 21.96 -34.43 17.87
N ASP A 18 22.04 -35.11 16.71
CA ASP A 18 21.84 -34.50 15.40
C ASP A 18 20.41 -33.96 15.24
N VAL A 19 19.41 -34.73 15.65
CA VAL A 19 18.00 -34.31 15.60
C VAL A 19 17.78 -33.08 16.49
N GLN A 20 18.32 -33.07 17.70
CA GLN A 20 18.23 -31.92 18.61
C GLN A 20 18.94 -30.69 18.03
N THR A 21 20.11 -30.86 17.42
CA THR A 21 20.87 -29.77 16.79
C THR A 21 20.12 -29.17 15.60
N ILE A 22 19.54 -30.01 14.75
CA ILE A 22 18.70 -29.56 13.62
C ILE A 22 17.47 -28.83 14.13
N HIS A 23 16.83 -29.34 15.18
CA HIS A 23 15.66 -28.71 15.79
C HIS A 23 16.01 -27.33 16.35
N SER A 24 17.06 -27.21 17.17
CA SER A 24 17.52 -25.93 17.72
C SER A 24 17.90 -24.95 16.61
N ARG A 25 18.62 -25.38 15.57
CA ARG A 25 18.96 -24.52 14.43
C ARG A 25 17.71 -24.01 13.70
N ARG A 26 16.69 -24.86 13.49
CA ARG A 26 15.43 -24.45 12.86
C ARG A 26 14.63 -23.51 13.75
N VAL A 27 14.63 -23.76 15.06
CA VAL A 27 13.97 -22.89 16.06
C VAL A 27 14.65 -21.53 16.08
N GLU A 28 15.98 -21.47 16.13
CA GLU A 28 16.78 -20.22 16.05
C GLU A 28 16.56 -19.48 14.72
N GLN A 29 16.52 -20.19 13.59
CA GLN A 29 16.16 -19.60 12.29
C GLN A 29 14.72 -19.04 12.30
N SER A 30 13.78 -19.71 12.95
CA SER A 30 12.39 -19.28 13.08
C SER A 30 12.20 -18.14 14.11
N HIS A 31 13.17 -17.91 15.00
CA HIS A 31 13.16 -16.78 15.94
C HIS A 31 13.55 -15.44 15.29
N HIS A 32 13.88 -15.41 13.99
CA HIS A 32 13.79 -14.18 13.22
C HIS A 32 12.31 -13.79 13.16
N GLY A 33 11.96 -12.74 13.90
CA GLY A 33 10.62 -12.40 14.35
C GLY A 33 9.51 -12.53 13.32
N ARG A 34 8.27 -12.70 13.81
CA ARG A 34 7.05 -12.69 12.99
C ARG A 34 7.22 -11.65 11.88
N PRO A 35 7.19 -12.03 10.59
CA PRO A 35 7.36 -11.05 9.53
C PRO A 35 6.32 -9.96 9.77
N GLU A 36 6.79 -8.73 9.99
CA GLU A 36 5.90 -7.57 10.06
C GLU A 36 5.34 -7.37 8.65
N VAL A 37 4.22 -8.05 8.38
CA VAL A 37 3.57 -8.03 7.07
C VAL A 37 3.16 -6.60 6.69
N ILE A 38 2.89 -5.76 7.69
CA ILE A 38 2.57 -4.34 7.51
C ILE A 38 3.49 -3.51 8.41
N ARG A 39 4.20 -2.56 7.80
CA ARG A 39 4.99 -1.55 8.49
C ARG A 39 4.42 -0.17 8.22
N TRP A 40 4.25 0.63 9.27
CA TRP A 40 3.88 2.03 9.13
C TRP A 40 5.12 2.89 8.90
N GLN A 41 5.20 3.54 7.74
CA GLN A 41 6.28 4.44 7.37
C GLN A 41 5.88 5.89 7.65
N TYR A 42 6.69 6.57 8.45
CA TYR A 42 6.55 7.98 8.77
C TYR A 42 7.43 8.80 7.82
N THR A 43 6.85 9.75 7.10
CA THR A 43 7.54 10.53 6.06
C THR A 43 8.15 11.84 6.56
N GLY A 44 8.11 12.11 7.87
CA GLY A 44 8.61 13.36 8.48
C GLY A 44 7.71 14.58 8.28
N SER A 45 6.80 14.54 7.30
CA SER A 45 5.78 15.58 7.06
C SER A 45 4.49 15.29 7.83
N ALA A 46 3.73 16.34 8.17
CA ALA A 46 2.42 16.21 8.80
C ALA A 46 1.45 15.39 7.92
N GLY A 47 0.87 14.32 8.47
CA GLY A 47 -0.07 13.45 7.77
C GLY A 47 -0.18 12.06 8.37
N ARG A 48 -1.18 11.28 7.92
CA ARG A 48 -1.36 9.88 8.35
C ARG A 48 -0.19 9.02 7.85
N PRO A 49 0.45 8.22 8.72
CA PRO A 49 1.55 7.33 8.32
C PRO A 49 1.14 6.38 7.18
N ARG A 50 2.08 6.10 6.29
CA ARG A 50 1.83 5.24 5.12
C ARG A 50 1.97 3.78 5.50
N ALA A 51 0.94 2.97 5.23
CA ALA A 51 1.04 1.51 5.34
C ALA A 51 1.89 0.96 4.19
N VAL A 52 3.01 0.34 4.51
CA VAL A 52 3.89 -0.41 3.61
C VAL A 52 3.66 -1.89 3.89
N ILE A 53 3.30 -2.65 2.86
CA ILE A 53 3.06 -4.09 2.97
C ILE A 53 4.26 -4.81 2.35
N ASP A 54 4.71 -5.91 2.98
CA ASP A 54 5.79 -6.75 2.47
C ASP A 54 5.50 -7.26 1.04
N PRO A 55 6.38 -7.02 0.06
CA PRO A 55 6.19 -7.45 -1.32
C PRO A 55 6.13 -8.98 -1.48
N ASP A 56 6.90 -9.73 -0.69
CA ASP A 56 6.93 -11.19 -0.78
C ASP A 56 5.62 -11.81 -0.26
N PHE A 57 5.13 -11.29 0.88
CA PHE A 57 3.78 -11.60 1.35
C PHE A 57 2.71 -11.28 0.30
N LEU A 58 2.76 -10.11 -0.36
CA LEU A 58 1.77 -9.73 -1.38
C LEU A 58 1.78 -10.68 -2.58
N ARG A 59 2.96 -11.09 -3.06
CA ARG A 59 3.10 -12.09 -4.13
C ARG A 59 2.44 -13.41 -3.74
N TRP A 60 2.76 -13.93 -2.56
CA TRP A 60 2.18 -15.18 -2.06
C TRP A 60 0.66 -15.07 -1.83
N ALA A 61 0.20 -13.99 -1.20
CA ALA A 61 -1.19 -13.80 -0.83
C ALA A 61 -2.09 -13.64 -2.07
N ARG A 62 -1.58 -12.98 -3.12
CA ARG A 62 -2.30 -12.81 -4.40
C ARG A 62 -2.56 -14.13 -5.12
N THR A 63 -1.68 -15.13 -4.96
CA THR A 63 -1.87 -16.48 -5.52
C THR A 63 -3.01 -17.24 -4.84
N HIS A 64 -3.28 -16.95 -3.56
CA HIS A 64 -4.19 -17.74 -2.74
C HIS A 64 -5.50 -17.02 -2.38
N ARG A 65 -5.54 -15.69 -2.45
CA ARG A 65 -6.71 -14.88 -2.04
C ARG A 65 -6.99 -13.73 -3.01
N THR A 66 -8.25 -13.30 -3.03
CA THR A 66 -8.67 -12.08 -3.72
C THR A 66 -8.19 -10.83 -2.98
N ASN A 67 -8.15 -9.68 -3.66
CA ASN A 67 -7.76 -8.41 -3.02
C ASN A 67 -8.66 -8.05 -1.82
N THR A 68 -9.93 -8.46 -1.83
CA THR A 68 -10.84 -8.33 -0.69
C THR A 68 -10.38 -9.23 0.47
N GLY A 69 -10.13 -10.52 0.21
CA GLY A 69 -9.70 -11.46 1.24
C GLY A 69 -8.33 -11.15 1.84
N ILE A 70 -7.44 -10.51 1.09
CA ILE A 70 -6.15 -10.00 1.59
C ILE A 70 -6.39 -8.76 2.47
N ALA A 71 -7.24 -7.84 2.03
CA ALA A 71 -7.57 -6.62 2.75
C ALA A 71 -8.20 -6.92 4.12
N ASP A 72 -9.16 -7.84 4.16
CA ASP A 72 -9.83 -8.27 5.38
C ASP A 72 -8.84 -8.94 6.36
N PHE A 73 -7.92 -9.76 5.84
CA PHE A 73 -6.88 -10.41 6.65
C PHE A 73 -5.88 -9.41 7.26
N LEU A 74 -5.51 -8.39 6.49
CA LEU A 74 -4.55 -7.36 6.88
C LEU A 74 -5.19 -6.20 7.67
N GLY A 75 -6.52 -6.13 7.77
CA GLY A 75 -7.21 -5.01 8.41
C GLY A 75 -7.03 -3.67 7.68
N VAL A 76 -6.77 -3.69 6.38
CA VAL A 76 -6.57 -2.49 5.55
C VAL A 76 -7.62 -2.40 4.45
N SER A 77 -7.75 -1.22 3.83
CA SER A 77 -8.68 -1.09 2.71
C SER A 77 -8.24 -1.89 1.48
N ARG A 78 -9.19 -2.37 0.68
CA ARG A 78 -8.94 -3.00 -0.64
C ARG A 78 -8.09 -2.11 -1.55
N ARG A 79 -8.26 -0.78 -1.44
CA ARG A 79 -7.50 0.21 -2.19
C ARG A 79 -6.03 0.25 -1.76
N THR A 80 -5.73 0.05 -0.47
CA THR A 80 -4.36 -0.06 0.04
C THR A 80 -3.66 -1.29 -0.54
N VAL A 81 -4.35 -2.44 -0.60
CA VAL A 81 -3.80 -3.66 -1.21
C VAL A 81 -3.57 -3.48 -2.70
N ARG A 82 -4.54 -2.94 -3.45
CA ARG A 82 -4.39 -2.67 -4.89
C ARG A 82 -3.24 -1.71 -5.17
N ARG A 83 -3.13 -0.62 -4.39
CA ARG A 83 -2.03 0.34 -4.51
C ARG A 83 -0.68 -0.34 -4.29
N ALA A 84 -0.54 -1.13 -3.22
CA ALA A 84 0.70 -1.83 -2.93
C ALA A 84 1.06 -2.88 -4.01
N LEU A 85 0.08 -3.53 -4.62
CA LEU A 85 0.31 -4.45 -5.75
C LEU A 85 0.82 -3.71 -7.01
N LEU A 86 0.28 -2.51 -7.29
CA LEU A 86 0.71 -1.66 -8.41
C LEU A 86 2.12 -1.09 -8.17
N GLU A 87 2.36 -0.55 -6.98
CA GLU A 87 3.66 0.05 -6.59
C GLU A 87 4.80 -0.99 -6.60
N ASN A 88 4.52 -2.24 -6.24
CA ASN A 88 5.48 -3.34 -6.30
C ASN A 88 5.56 -4.03 -7.68
N GLY A 89 4.82 -3.55 -8.68
CA GLY A 89 4.82 -4.11 -10.04
C GLY A 89 4.25 -5.54 -10.14
N ILE A 90 3.49 -6.00 -9.14
CA ILE A 90 2.90 -7.34 -9.11
C ILE A 90 1.65 -7.40 -10.00
N VAL A 91 0.97 -6.27 -10.18
CA VAL A 91 -0.21 -6.12 -11.04
C VAL A 91 0.00 -4.92 -11.93
N SER A 92 -0.29 -5.04 -13.22
CA SER A 92 -0.29 -3.91 -14.15
C SER A 92 -1.52 -3.01 -13.93
N PRO A 93 -1.40 -1.69 -14.13
CA PRO A 93 -2.57 -0.81 -14.27
C PRO A 93 -3.54 -1.38 -15.31
N GLY A 94 -4.85 -1.20 -15.09
CA GLY A 94 -5.82 -1.63 -16.10
C GLY A 94 -5.73 -0.73 -17.33
N ASP A 95 -6.00 -1.28 -18.51
CA ASP A 95 -6.03 -0.50 -19.74
C ASP A 95 -7.00 0.68 -19.62
N VAL A 96 -6.55 1.85 -20.05
CA VAL A 96 -7.40 3.03 -20.19
C VAL A 96 -8.43 2.73 -21.29
N PRO A 97 -9.74 2.69 -21.01
CA PRO A 97 -10.75 2.27 -21.99
C PRO A 97 -10.96 3.24 -23.14
N PHE A 98 -10.35 4.43 -23.09
CA PHE A 98 -10.52 5.49 -24.06
C PHE A 98 -9.13 5.96 -24.51
N GLU A 99 -8.85 5.84 -25.81
CA GLU A 99 -7.67 6.43 -26.44
C GLU A 99 -7.89 7.95 -26.55
N ASP A 100 -7.09 8.74 -25.84
CA ASP A 100 -7.18 10.20 -25.87
C ASP A 100 -6.66 10.74 -27.23
N GLN A 101 -7.53 10.77 -28.24
CA GLN A 101 -7.30 11.49 -29.50
C GLN A 101 -7.54 13.00 -29.30
N VAL A 102 -6.67 13.69 -28.56
CA VAL A 102 -6.74 15.16 -28.43
C VAL A 102 -5.40 15.77 -28.80
N SER A 103 -5.30 16.30 -30.02
CA SER A 103 -4.22 17.22 -30.41
C SER A 103 -4.56 18.60 -29.85
N ILE A 104 -3.92 18.99 -28.75
CA ILE A 104 -4.08 20.33 -28.16
C ILE A 104 -3.01 21.25 -28.76
N PRO A 105 -3.39 22.37 -29.42
CA PRO A 105 -2.44 23.39 -29.86
C PRO A 105 -1.75 24.08 -28.66
N ASP A 106 -0.47 24.36 -28.83
CA ASP A 106 0.59 24.65 -27.84
C ASP A 106 0.50 26.01 -27.10
N GLU A 107 -0.67 26.67 -27.04
CA GLU A 107 -0.74 28.01 -26.45
C GLU A 107 -1.68 28.05 -25.23
N SER A 108 -1.05 28.15 -24.05
CA SER A 108 -1.59 28.26 -22.69
C SER A 108 -1.97 26.96 -21.96
N ILE A 109 -0.95 26.18 -21.60
CA ILE A 109 -1.09 25.13 -20.58
C ILE A 109 -1.06 25.82 -19.21
N ASP A 110 -2.22 26.31 -18.74
CA ASP A 110 -2.48 26.33 -17.30
C ASP A 110 -2.37 24.85 -16.86
N ASP A 111 -1.50 24.55 -15.88
CA ASP A 111 -1.07 23.21 -15.41
C ASP A 111 -2.18 22.15 -15.18
N ILE A 112 -3.43 22.58 -15.18
CA ILE A 112 -4.65 21.77 -15.03
C ILE A 112 -5.03 21.05 -16.35
N LEU A 113 -4.59 21.53 -17.52
CA LEU A 113 -4.91 20.97 -18.84
C LEU A 113 -3.83 20.04 -19.39
N ASN A 114 -2.76 19.75 -18.65
CA ASN A 114 -1.72 18.84 -19.12
C ASN A 114 -2.27 17.40 -19.18
N PRO A 115 -2.45 16.80 -20.38
CA PRO A 115 -3.02 15.47 -20.53
C PRO A 115 -2.09 14.36 -20.00
N ASN A 116 -0.81 14.67 -19.77
CA ASN A 116 0.17 13.74 -19.22
C ASN A 116 0.20 13.72 -17.68
N LEU A 117 -0.61 14.56 -17.03
CA LEU A 117 -0.73 14.56 -15.59
C LEU A 117 -1.83 13.56 -15.21
N GLU A 118 -1.49 12.48 -14.50
CA GLU A 118 -2.47 11.51 -13.96
C GLU A 118 -3.39 12.19 -12.93
N LEU A 119 -4.39 12.93 -13.41
CA LEU A 119 -5.29 13.69 -12.57
C LEU A 119 -6.49 12.82 -12.15
N PRO A 120 -6.92 12.86 -10.86
CA PRO A 120 -8.09 12.13 -10.40
C PRO A 120 -9.37 12.48 -11.18
N SER A 121 -10.30 11.52 -11.25
CA SER A 121 -11.43 11.44 -12.19
C SER A 121 -12.39 12.63 -12.29
N LEU A 122 -12.35 13.60 -11.36
CA LEU A 122 -13.12 14.86 -11.44
C LEU A 122 -12.35 16.01 -12.10
N ILE A 123 -11.02 16.02 -12.01
CA ILE A 123 -10.18 17.09 -12.55
C ILE A 123 -10.14 17.02 -14.08
N ARG A 124 -10.27 15.82 -14.67
CA ARG A 124 -10.46 15.63 -16.13
C ARG A 124 -11.63 16.46 -16.69
N TRP A 125 -12.68 16.71 -15.89
CA TRP A 125 -13.85 17.49 -16.28
C TRP A 125 -13.71 18.99 -15.97
N GLY A 126 -12.55 19.43 -15.49
CA GLY A 126 -12.34 20.80 -15.03
C GLY A 126 -13.15 21.17 -13.78
N ILE A 127 -13.58 20.19 -12.98
CA ILE A 127 -14.38 20.44 -11.76
C ILE A 127 -13.50 20.27 -10.53
N VAL A 128 -13.35 21.34 -9.75
CA VAL A 128 -12.65 21.38 -8.46
C VAL A 128 -13.65 21.69 -7.35
N ILE A 129 -13.72 20.85 -6.32
CA ILE A 129 -14.60 21.07 -5.16
C ILE A 129 -13.78 21.65 -4.00
N HIS A 130 -14.06 22.90 -3.64
CA HIS A 130 -13.50 23.57 -2.47
C HIS A 130 -14.43 23.31 -1.28
N GLY A 131 -14.00 22.43 -0.37
CA GLY A 131 -14.74 22.08 0.84
C GLY A 131 -13.98 22.44 2.10
N PHE A 132 -14.66 23.08 3.05
CA PHE A 132 -14.11 23.45 4.35
C PHE A 132 -14.86 22.68 5.45
N ILE A 133 -14.11 22.14 6.41
CA ILE A 133 -14.63 21.35 7.53
C ILE A 133 -14.08 21.93 8.82
N ASP A 134 -14.95 22.22 9.78
CA ASP A 134 -14.54 22.57 11.13
C ASP A 134 -13.95 21.35 11.85
N GLY A 135 -12.73 21.49 12.36
CA GLY A 135 -12.00 20.42 13.03
C GLY A 135 -12.61 19.97 14.37
N TYR A 136 -13.37 20.85 15.05
CA TYR A 136 -14.01 20.52 16.32
C TYR A 136 -15.34 19.79 16.13
N SER A 137 -16.26 20.38 15.35
CA SER A 137 -17.60 19.83 15.14
C SER A 137 -17.70 18.83 13.99
N ARG A 138 -16.67 18.72 13.12
CA ARG A 138 -16.74 18.02 11.82
C ARG A 138 -17.84 18.56 10.88
N MET A 139 -18.37 19.75 11.17
CA MET A 139 -19.37 20.40 10.32
C MET A 139 -18.72 20.96 9.06
N ILE A 140 -19.41 20.80 7.92
CA ILE A 140 -18.99 21.41 6.66
C ILE A 140 -19.34 22.90 6.73
N THR A 141 -18.33 23.77 6.75
CA THR A 141 -18.51 25.21 6.88
C THR A 141 -18.72 25.90 5.53
N ALA A 142 -18.17 25.33 4.45
CA ALA A 142 -18.45 25.77 3.09
C ALA A 142 -18.15 24.65 2.08
N LEU A 143 -18.92 24.60 0.99
CA LEU A 143 -18.73 23.67 -0.12
C LEU A 143 -19.08 24.36 -1.44
N ARG A 144 -18.09 24.55 -2.33
CA ARG A 144 -18.30 25.22 -3.62
C ARG A 144 -17.53 24.52 -4.74
N ALA A 145 -18.21 24.25 -5.85
CA ALA A 145 -17.58 23.85 -7.09
C ALA A 145 -16.97 25.05 -7.81
N ALA A 146 -15.78 24.86 -8.39
CA ALA A 146 -15.05 25.83 -9.19
C ALA A 146 -14.42 25.13 -10.40
N ASN A 147 -14.05 25.93 -11.39
CA ASN A 147 -13.35 25.46 -12.60
C ASN A 147 -11.81 25.59 -12.51
N ASN A 148 -11.29 25.92 -11.33
CA ASN A 148 -9.87 26.16 -11.12
C ASN A 148 -9.44 25.79 -9.71
N ASN A 149 -8.15 25.48 -9.56
CA ASN A 149 -7.49 25.20 -8.28
C ASN A 149 -6.59 26.36 -7.85
N ARG A 150 -7.11 27.59 -7.87
CA ARG A 150 -6.35 28.79 -7.47
C ARG A 150 -6.54 29.09 -5.98
N SER A 151 -5.44 29.40 -5.27
CA SER A 151 -5.47 29.78 -3.85
C SER A 151 -6.27 31.07 -3.60
N SER A 152 -6.31 31.99 -4.57
CA SER A 152 -7.15 33.18 -4.53
C SER A 152 -8.65 32.86 -4.49
N THR A 153 -9.09 31.84 -5.25
CA THR A 153 -10.46 31.33 -5.22
C THR A 153 -10.77 30.76 -3.83
N VAL A 154 -9.87 29.95 -3.26
CA VAL A 154 -10.01 29.40 -1.90
C VAL A 154 -10.10 30.50 -0.85
N LEU A 155 -9.24 31.52 -0.92
CA LEU A 155 -9.24 32.65 0.01
C LEU A 155 -10.53 33.46 -0.08
N SER A 156 -11.01 33.75 -1.29
CA SER A 156 -12.28 34.46 -1.48
C SER A 156 -13.46 33.67 -0.91
N LEU A 157 -13.47 32.35 -1.10
CA LEU A 157 -14.49 31.48 -0.53
C LEU A 157 -14.45 31.48 1.00
N PHE A 158 -13.25 31.40 1.56
CA PHE A 158 -13.04 31.43 3.01
C PHE A 158 -13.54 32.75 3.64
N LEU A 159 -13.28 33.89 3.00
CA LEU A 159 -13.76 35.19 3.47
C LEU A 159 -15.27 35.41 3.27
N SER A 160 -15.91 34.62 2.41
CA SER A 160 -17.35 34.69 2.13
C SER A 160 -18.20 33.70 2.93
N ALA A 161 -17.56 32.77 3.65
CA ALA A 161 -18.20 31.74 4.45
C ALA A 161 -18.51 32.25 5.86
#